data_AF-A0A1V5NX89-F1
#
_entry.id   AF-A0A1V5NX89-F1
#
_cell.length_a   1.000
_cell.length_b   1.000
_cell.length_c   1.000
_cell.angle_alpha   90.00
_cell.angle_beta   90.00
_cell.angle_gamma   90.00
#
_symmetry.space_group_name_H-M   'P 1'
#
loop_
_entity.id
_entity.type
_entity.pdbx_description
1 polymer ?
#
loop_
_entity_poly.entity_id
_entity_poly.type
_entity_poly.pdbx_seq_one_letter_code
_entity_poly.pdbx_strand_id
1 'polypeptide(L)'
;MHAMGAKPLTNEVFEQIREALSLKEFARPWAVQLDDGDLGTVFTYIPLSPEEFKTLGPTLQSYVYVIGKGRYGLVGHVPKSFDAAEEGDITGVTVVYNLYHTIVEMSYMLDGHQQPFRVYHTMRRDKLLEYAKKKKIPVKTVIRS
;
A
#
# COMPACT_ATOMS: atom_id res chain seq x y z
N MET A 1 -8.19 -7.25 -12.54
CA MET A 1 -8.21 -7.85 -11.19
C MET A 1 -8.17 -6.72 -10.19
N HIS A 2 -9.22 -6.53 -9.40
CA HIS A 2 -9.14 -5.67 -8.23
C HIS A 2 -8.10 -6.28 -7.29
N ALA A 3 -7.04 -5.54 -6.97
CA ALA A 3 -6.14 -5.94 -5.91
C ALA A 3 -6.97 -6.04 -4.63
N MET A 4 -7.25 -7.26 -4.17
CA MET A 4 -7.70 -7.46 -2.80
C MET A 4 -6.70 -6.72 -1.92
N GLY A 5 -7.18 -5.84 -1.04
CA GLY A 5 -6.31 -5.02 -0.19
C GLY A 5 -5.25 -5.89 0.47
N ALA A 6 -3.99 -5.45 0.45
CA ALA A 6 -2.88 -6.14 1.07
C ALA A 6 -3.23 -6.43 2.54
N LYS A 7 -3.22 -7.69 2.95
CA LYS A 7 -3.46 -8.11 4.33
C LYS A 7 -2.18 -8.75 4.89
N PRO A 8 -1.74 -8.38 6.09
CA PRO A 8 -0.66 -9.09 6.76
C PRO A 8 -0.98 -10.58 6.86
N LEU A 9 0.00 -11.42 6.55
CA LEU A 9 -0.11 -12.86 6.73
C LEU A 9 0.04 -13.21 8.21
N THR A 10 -0.60 -14.30 8.63
CA THR A 10 -0.37 -14.88 9.95
C THR A 10 0.97 -15.61 9.98
N ASN A 11 1.53 -15.82 11.17
CA ASN A 11 2.75 -16.60 11.33
C ASN A 11 2.60 -18.02 10.75
N GLU A 12 1.41 -18.63 10.89
CA GLU A 12 1.11 -19.95 10.33
C GLU A 12 1.27 -19.97 8.80
N VAL A 13 0.77 -18.96 8.09
CA VAL A 13 0.90 -18.87 6.64
C VAL A 13 2.36 -18.59 6.23
N PHE A 14 3.07 -17.76 6.99
CA PHE A 14 4.51 -17.54 6.76
C PHE A 14 5.30 -18.85 6.87
N GLU A 15 5.03 -19.67 7.88
CA GLU A 15 5.68 -20.97 8.07
C GLU A 15 5.32 -21.96 6.94
N GLN A 16 4.04 -22.06 6.55
CA GLN A 16 3.63 -22.92 5.43
C GLN A 16 4.35 -22.56 4.13
N ILE A 17 4.50 -21.26 3.85
CA ILE A 17 5.23 -20.78 2.67
C ILE A 17 6.73 -21.06 2.80
N ARG A 18 7.32 -20.84 3.98
CA ARG A 18 8.74 -21.15 4.23
C ARG A 18 9.05 -22.62 3.99
N GLU A 19 8.20 -23.51 4.52
CA GLU A 19 8.32 -24.96 4.36
C GLU A 19 8.13 -25.38 2.90
N ALA A 20 7.13 -24.84 2.20
CA ALA A 20 6.90 -25.12 0.79
C ALA A 20 8.09 -24.70 -0.10
N LEU A 21 8.80 -23.65 0.29
CA LEU A 21 10.03 -23.20 -0.39
C LEU A 21 11.29 -23.93 0.10
N SER A 22 11.18 -24.86 1.04
CA SER A 22 12.31 -25.57 1.66
C SER A 22 13.36 -24.64 2.25
N LEU A 23 12.94 -23.49 2.80
CA LEU A 23 13.83 -22.49 3.39
C LEU A 23 14.03 -22.77 4.89
N LYS A 24 15.25 -22.60 5.40
CA LYS A 24 15.49 -22.62 6.86
C LYS A 24 14.84 -21.41 7.55
N GLU A 25 14.99 -20.24 6.94
CA GLU A 25 14.41 -18.97 7.39
C GLU A 25 14.35 -17.99 6.19
N PHE A 26 13.58 -16.91 6.34
CA PHE A 26 13.63 -15.80 5.40
C PHE A 26 14.80 -14.86 5.76
N ALA A 27 16.01 -15.18 5.30
CA ALA A 27 17.23 -14.40 5.60
C ALA A 27 17.31 -13.02 4.89
N ARG A 28 16.25 -12.61 4.18
CA ARG A 28 16.20 -11.37 3.40
C ARG A 28 15.45 -10.27 4.16
N PRO A 29 15.85 -9.00 4.01
CA PRO A 29 15.23 -7.91 4.75
C PRO A 29 13.79 -7.66 4.30
N TRP A 30 13.02 -7.05 5.20
CA TRP A 30 11.74 -6.46 4.87
C TRP A 30 11.94 -5.32 3.87
N ALA A 31 11.16 -5.36 2.79
CA ALA A 31 11.02 -4.25 1.86
C ALA A 31 9.78 -3.43 2.23
N VAL A 32 9.79 -2.16 1.80
CA VAL A 32 8.69 -1.21 2.03
C VAL A 32 8.10 -0.82 0.67
N GLN A 33 6.78 -0.93 0.54
CA GLN A 33 6.07 -0.37 -0.59
C GLN A 33 5.72 1.09 -0.28
N LEU A 34 6.13 2.00 -1.17
CA LEU A 34 5.87 3.44 -1.10
C LEU A 34 5.06 3.90 -2.32
N ASP A 35 4.45 5.08 -2.22
CA ASP A 35 3.86 5.77 -3.37
C ASP A 35 4.92 6.65 -4.05
N ASP A 36 4.83 6.86 -5.36
CA ASP A 36 5.82 7.66 -6.08
C ASP A 36 5.81 9.12 -5.60
N GLY A 37 6.92 9.59 -5.03
CA GLY A 37 7.01 10.94 -4.47
C GLY A 37 6.26 11.14 -3.14
N ASP A 38 5.57 10.12 -2.61
CA ASP A 38 5.06 10.05 -1.24
C ASP A 38 5.75 8.87 -0.55
N LEU A 39 6.86 9.18 0.13
CA LEU A 39 7.70 8.19 0.81
C LEU A 39 7.06 7.62 2.09
N GLY A 40 5.77 7.88 2.33
CA GLY A 40 5.02 7.28 3.41
C GLY A 40 4.73 5.80 3.15
N THR A 41 4.87 4.98 4.19
CA THR A 41 4.73 3.51 4.06
C THR A 41 3.31 3.10 3.65
N VAL A 42 3.17 2.31 2.59
CA VAL A 42 1.92 1.63 2.23
C VAL A 42 1.78 0.34 3.04
N PHE A 43 2.79 -0.53 2.99
CA PHE A 43 2.95 -1.77 3.74
C PHE A 43 4.41 -2.27 3.67
N THR A 44 4.76 -3.20 4.55
CA THR A 44 6.04 -3.94 4.50
C THR A 44 5.82 -5.37 4.02
N TYR A 45 6.82 -5.92 3.33
CA TYR A 45 6.75 -7.27 2.79
C TYR A 45 8.11 -7.96 2.70
N ILE A 46 8.13 -9.29 2.70
CA ILE A 46 9.29 -10.10 2.33
C ILE A 46 9.22 -10.36 0.81
N PRO A 47 10.22 -9.94 0.01
CA PRO A 47 10.17 -10.13 -1.44
C PRO A 47 10.32 -11.61 -1.80
N LEU A 48 9.53 -12.10 -2.76
CA LEU A 48 9.70 -13.42 -3.36
C LEU A 48 10.21 -13.28 -4.81
N SER A 49 11.12 -14.17 -5.20
CA SER A 49 11.51 -14.29 -6.60
C SER A 49 10.36 -14.89 -7.43
N PRO A 50 10.34 -14.67 -8.76
CA PRO A 50 9.37 -15.32 -9.64
C PRO A 50 9.41 -16.85 -9.57
N GLU A 51 10.58 -17.43 -9.35
CA GLU A 51 10.80 -18.87 -9.21
C GLU A 51 10.16 -19.38 -7.92
N GLU A 52 10.39 -18.70 -6.79
CA GLU A 52 9.75 -19.04 -5.52
C GLU A 52 8.23 -18.96 -5.62
N PHE A 53 7.69 -17.90 -6.21
CA PHE A 53 6.25 -17.79 -6.43
C PHE A 53 5.68 -18.96 -7.24
N LYS A 54 6.38 -19.40 -8.30
CA LYS A 54 5.97 -20.53 -9.13
C LYS A 54 6.06 -21.87 -8.41
N THR A 55 7.00 -22.03 -7.47
CA THR A 55 7.14 -23.25 -6.65
C THR A 55 5.95 -23.43 -5.70
N LEU A 56 5.31 -22.34 -5.27
CA LEU A 56 4.14 -22.41 -4.40
C LEU A 56 2.94 -23.02 -5.14
N GLY A 57 2.18 -23.88 -4.46
CA GLY A 57 0.90 -24.38 -4.97
C GLY A 57 -0.17 -23.27 -5.04
N PRO A 58 -1.28 -23.49 -5.76
CA PRO A 58 -2.31 -22.46 -6.00
C PRO A 58 -2.87 -21.82 -4.71
N THR A 59 -3.05 -22.61 -3.66
CA THR A 59 -3.51 -22.13 -2.35
C THR A 59 -2.52 -21.14 -1.74
N LEU A 60 -1.22 -21.45 -1.73
CA LEU A 60 -0.20 -20.58 -1.16
C LEU A 60 0.06 -19.34 -2.02
N GLN A 61 -0.02 -19.47 -3.35
CA GLN A 61 0.06 -18.32 -4.26
C GLN A 61 -1.05 -17.29 -4.00
N SER A 62 -2.24 -17.72 -3.56
CA SER A 62 -3.35 -16.79 -3.26
C SER A 62 -3.06 -15.83 -2.10
N TYR A 63 -2.11 -16.16 -1.23
CA TYR A 63 -1.65 -15.30 -0.14
C TYR A 63 -0.54 -14.32 -0.56
N VAL A 64 0.09 -14.54 -1.72
CA VAL A 64 1.18 -13.70 -2.18
C VAL A 64 0.64 -12.44 -2.83
N TYR A 65 1.13 -11.29 -2.37
CA TYR A 65 0.78 -10.01 -2.97
C TYR A 65 1.56 -9.77 -4.25
N VAL A 66 0.85 -9.45 -5.34
CA VAL A 66 1.45 -9.11 -6.63
C VAL A 66 1.67 -7.61 -6.69
N ILE A 67 2.90 -7.18 -6.41
CA ILE A 67 3.31 -5.77 -6.40
C ILE A 67 3.36 -5.21 -7.83
N GLY A 68 3.75 -6.05 -8.77
CA GLY A 68 3.79 -5.74 -10.18
C GLY A 68 4.20 -6.96 -11.00
N LYS A 69 4.36 -6.77 -12.31
CA LYS A 69 4.78 -7.86 -13.20
C LYS A 69 6.12 -8.45 -12.72
N GLY A 70 6.10 -9.72 -12.31
CA GLY A 70 7.29 -10.42 -11.81
C GLY A 70 7.78 -9.97 -10.43
N ARG A 71 7.00 -9.18 -9.68
CA ARG A 71 7.35 -8.71 -8.33
C ARG A 71 6.29 -9.18 -7.34
N TYR A 72 6.73 -9.99 -6.39
CA TYR A 72 5.88 -10.69 -5.43
C TYR A 72 6.34 -10.42 -4.01
N GLY A 73 5.40 -10.37 -3.07
CA GLY A 73 5.71 -10.10 -1.67
C GLY A 73 4.78 -10.79 -0.69
N LEU A 74 5.35 -11.25 0.42
CA LEU A 74 4.62 -11.71 1.59
C LEU A 74 4.41 -10.53 2.53
N VAL A 75 3.17 -10.06 2.64
CA VAL A 75 2.87 -8.84 3.41
C VAL A 75 2.97 -9.15 4.90
N GLY A 76 3.79 -8.38 5.63
CA GLY A 76 3.98 -8.56 7.07
C GLY A 76 3.35 -7.47 7.92
N HIS A 77 3.34 -6.23 7.44
CA HIS A 77 2.73 -5.13 8.17
C HIS A 77 2.01 -4.18 7.24
N VAL A 78 0.82 -3.76 7.64
CA VAL A 78 0.06 -2.69 7.02
C VAL A 78 -0.20 -1.63 8.11
N PRO A 79 0.25 -0.37 7.93
CA PRO A 79 0.01 0.69 8.89
C PRO A 79 -1.48 0.86 9.18
N LYS A 80 -1.86 1.06 10.44
CA LYS A 80 -3.28 1.24 10.81
C LYS A 80 -3.80 2.63 10.47
N SER A 81 -2.94 3.64 10.51
CA SER A 81 -3.25 5.03 10.17
C SER A 81 -2.57 5.43 8.87
N PHE A 82 -3.01 6.57 8.34
CA PHE A 82 -2.22 7.28 7.34
C PHE A 82 -0.90 7.75 7.95
N ASP A 83 0.17 7.63 7.17
CA ASP A 83 1.52 8.03 7.53
C ASP A 83 2.04 8.92 6.41
N ALA A 84 2.22 10.22 6.66
CA ALA A 84 2.58 11.19 5.63
C ALA A 84 4.01 10.94 5.11
N ALA A 85 4.29 11.39 3.89
CA ALA A 85 5.60 11.35 3.27
C ALA A 85 6.72 11.92 4.15
N GLU A 86 6.41 13.00 4.87
CA GLU A 86 7.34 13.73 5.74
C GLU A 86 6.62 14.13 7.04
N GLU A 87 7.40 14.44 8.08
CA GLU A 87 6.86 14.98 9.32
C GLU A 87 6.24 16.36 9.06
N GLY A 88 4.94 16.47 9.33
CA GLY A 88 4.21 17.71 9.15
C GLY A 88 2.70 17.50 9.28
N ASP A 89 1.99 18.58 9.57
CA ASP A 89 0.54 18.53 9.64
C ASP A 89 -0.07 18.61 8.23
N ILE A 90 -1.00 17.71 7.94
CA ILE A 90 -1.76 17.74 6.69
C ILE A 90 -2.76 18.89 6.76
N THR A 91 -2.65 19.85 5.85
CA THR A 91 -3.48 21.06 5.84
C THR A 91 -4.66 20.96 4.88
N GLY A 92 -4.61 20.06 3.90
CA GLY A 92 -5.69 19.85 2.96
C GLY A 92 -5.54 18.59 2.12
N VAL A 93 -6.67 18.04 1.68
CA VAL A 93 -6.74 16.88 0.78
C VAL A 93 -7.49 17.28 -0.48
N THR A 94 -6.99 16.87 -1.65
CA THR A 94 -7.70 17.01 -2.92
C THR A 94 -8.01 15.62 -3.48
N VAL A 95 -9.26 15.43 -3.90
CA VAL A 95 -9.73 14.20 -4.53
C VAL A 95 -10.33 14.55 -5.89
N VAL A 96 -9.79 13.93 -6.93
CA VAL A 96 -10.28 14.09 -8.31
C VAL A 96 -11.05 12.84 -8.70
N TYR A 97 -12.32 13.01 -9.02
CA TYR A 97 -13.20 11.97 -9.54
C TYR A 97 -13.35 12.12 -11.04
N ASN A 98 -13.54 11.00 -11.74
CA ASN A 98 -14.11 11.02 -13.09
C ASN A 98 -15.64 11.14 -13.03
N LEU A 99 -16.28 11.25 -14.21
CA LEU A 99 -17.74 11.31 -14.35
C LEU A 99 -18.48 10.10 -13.75
N TYR A 100 -17.79 8.97 -13.59
CA TYR A 100 -18.32 7.74 -12.99
C TYR A 100 -18.08 7.66 -11.47
N HIS A 101 -17.74 8.78 -10.82
CA HIS A 101 -17.45 8.85 -9.39
C HIS A 101 -16.34 7.91 -8.91
N THR A 102 -15.39 7.59 -9.80
CA THR A 102 -14.18 6.84 -9.45
C THR A 102 -13.04 7.82 -9.19
N ILE A 103 -12.30 7.62 -8.09
CA ILE A 103 -11.12 8.43 -7.77
C ILE A 103 -10.01 8.14 -8.78
N VAL A 104 -9.65 9.15 -9.58
CA VAL A 104 -8.57 9.07 -10.57
C VAL A 104 -7.26 9.67 -10.05
N GLU A 105 -7.34 10.67 -9.16
CA GLU A 105 -6.17 11.27 -8.50
C GLU A 105 -6.54 11.63 -7.06
N MET A 106 -5.58 11.48 -6.15
CA MET A 106 -5.69 11.95 -4.78
C MET A 106 -4.35 12.53 -4.35
N SER A 107 -4.39 13.65 -3.65
CA SER A 107 -3.19 14.30 -3.13
C SER A 107 -3.49 15.01 -1.82
N TYR A 108 -2.44 15.32 -1.05
CA TYR A 108 -2.54 16.11 0.16
C TYR A 108 -1.42 17.15 0.24
N MET A 109 -1.66 18.21 1.02
CA MET A 109 -0.70 19.27 1.32
C MET A 109 -0.21 19.12 2.75
N LEU A 110 1.08 19.37 2.97
CA LEU A 110 1.66 19.56 4.31
C LEU A 110 1.83 21.05 4.59
N ASP A 111 1.76 21.43 5.86
CA ASP A 111 2.07 22.80 6.29
C ASP A 111 3.50 23.18 5.90
N GLY A 112 3.70 24.39 5.38
CA GLY A 112 4.99 24.85 4.87
C GLY A 112 5.45 24.27 3.52
N HIS A 113 4.74 23.30 2.94
CA HIS A 113 5.07 22.75 1.62
C HIS A 113 4.35 23.48 0.49
N GLN A 114 5.06 23.75 -0.61
CA GLN A 114 4.49 24.42 -1.79
C GLN A 114 3.83 23.46 -2.77
N GLN A 115 4.20 22.17 -2.75
CA GLN A 115 3.71 21.16 -3.68
C GLN A 115 2.96 20.06 -2.95
N PRO A 116 1.90 19.50 -3.57
CA PRO A 116 1.15 18.40 -2.99
C PRO A 116 1.87 17.07 -3.17
N PHE A 117 1.70 16.18 -2.19
CA PHE A 117 2.11 14.78 -2.26
C PHE A 117 0.99 13.94 -2.86
N ARG A 118 1.32 13.10 -3.84
CA ARG A 118 0.34 12.26 -4.54
C ARG A 118 0.20 10.90 -3.87
N VAL A 119 -1.03 10.42 -3.77
CA VAL A 119 -1.38 9.12 -3.19
C VAL A 119 -1.91 8.21 -4.29
N TYR A 120 -1.09 7.26 -4.71
CA TYR A 120 -1.41 6.34 -5.80
C TYR A 120 -2.10 5.09 -5.27
N HIS A 121 -1.60 4.51 -4.18
CA HIS A 121 -2.10 3.24 -3.69
C HIS A 121 -3.47 3.39 -3.03
N THR A 122 -4.45 2.60 -3.46
CA THR A 122 -5.85 2.67 -2.99
C THR A 122 -5.97 2.55 -1.46
N MET A 123 -5.21 1.64 -0.84
CA MET A 123 -5.20 1.52 0.62
C MET A 123 -4.73 2.78 1.36
N ARG A 124 -3.80 3.56 0.79
CA ARG A 124 -3.40 4.84 1.38
C ARG A 124 -4.47 5.89 1.16
N ARG A 125 -5.17 5.88 0.02
CA ARG A 125 -6.30 6.78 -0.24
C ARG A 125 -7.39 6.66 0.82
N ASP A 126 -7.79 5.43 1.14
CA ASP A 126 -8.83 5.18 2.15
C ASP A 126 -8.39 5.69 3.54
N LYS A 127 -7.14 5.41 3.92
CA LYS A 127 -6.56 5.89 5.19
C LYS A 127 -6.45 7.41 5.26
N LEU A 128 -6.07 8.06 4.15
CA LEU A 128 -5.99 9.51 4.09
C LEU A 128 -7.37 10.16 4.28
N LEU A 129 -8.41 9.61 3.65
CA LEU A 129 -9.78 10.08 3.82
C LEU A 129 -10.29 9.88 5.26
N GLU A 130 -10.00 8.73 5.87
CA GLU A 130 -10.33 8.48 7.28
C GLU A 130 -9.59 9.44 8.21
N TYR A 131 -8.29 9.64 7.96
CA TYR A 131 -7.45 10.58 8.70
C TYR A 131 -8.00 12.02 8.59
N ALA A 132 -8.30 12.48 7.38
CA ALA A 132 -8.83 13.81 7.13
C ALA A 132 -10.17 14.03 7.85
N LYS A 133 -11.08 13.04 7.78
CA LYS A 133 -12.36 13.06 8.51
C LYS A 133 -12.13 13.17 10.03
N LYS A 134 -11.25 12.34 10.60
CA LYS A 134 -10.96 12.33 12.03
C LYS A 134 -10.35 13.65 12.52
N LYS A 135 -9.47 14.24 11.71
CA LYS A 135 -8.75 15.48 12.01
C LYS A 135 -9.49 16.75 11.57
N LYS A 136 -10.66 16.60 10.93
CA LYS A 136 -11.45 17.71 10.33
C LYS A 136 -10.64 18.53 9.33
N ILE A 137 -9.75 17.88 8.58
CA ILE A 137 -8.97 18.49 7.51
C ILE A 137 -9.89 18.73 6.31
N PRO A 138 -9.81 19.90 5.65
CA PRO A 138 -10.63 20.21 4.49
C PRO A 138 -10.33 19.25 3.33
N VAL A 139 -11.39 18.68 2.75
CA VAL A 139 -11.31 17.83 1.56
C VAL A 139 -11.95 18.58 0.39
N LYS A 140 -11.13 18.92 -0.60
CA LYS A 140 -11.59 19.51 -1.86
C LYS A 140 -11.89 18.41 -2.87
N THR A 141 -13.10 18.43 -3.41
CA THR A 141 -13.53 17.50 -4.47
C THR A 141 -13.53 18.21 -5.82
N VAL A 142 -12.95 17.56 -6.83
CA VAL A 142 -12.94 18.01 -8.22
C VAL A 142 -13.49 16.92 -9.11
N ILE A 143 -14.36 17.25 -10.06
CA ILE A 143 -14.86 16.33 -11.08
C ILE A 143 -14.17 16.66 -12.39
N ARG A 144 -13.52 15.68 -13.01
CA ARG A 144 -12.88 15.79 -14.32
C ARG A 144 -13.68 15.00 -15.36
N SER A 145 -14.14 15.71 -16.38
CA SER A 145 -14.78 15.18 -17.58
C SER A 145 -13.78 14.56 -18.53
#